data_AF-A0A7S2W9H5-F1
#
_entry.id   AF-A0A7S2W9H5-F1
#
_cell.length_a   1.000
_cell.length_b   1.000
_cell.length_c   1.000
_cell.angle_alpha   90.00
_cell.angle_beta   90.00
_cell.angle_gamma   90.00
#
_symmetry.space_group_name_H-M   'P 1'
#
loop_
_entity.id
_entity.type
_entity.pdbx_description
1 polymer ?
#
loop_
_entity_poly.entity_id
_entity_poly.type
_entity_poly.pdbx_seq_one_letter_code
_entity_poly.pdbx_strand_id
1 'polypeptide(L)'
;GEGMKVLYSYEVDWVESDIPWADRWDVYLVGSPDDEIHYFAIVNSLMIVVFLTGAVATILIRTLKRDIAGYNEMQTLEEAQEETGWKLVHGDVFRPPQNNSLLLSVLVGTGAQIGSAFFFTLLASMLRMLNPIKKGQALTAVIMLYVLCGGIG
;
A
#
# COMPACT_ATOMS: atom_id res chain seq x y z
N GLY A 1 42.68 -18.69 21.43
CA GLY A 1 43.22 -18.41 20.09
C GLY A 1 43.89 -17.07 20.15
N GLU A 2 45.22 -17.04 20.27
CA GLU A 2 45.96 -15.79 20.31
C GLU A 2 46.30 -15.35 18.88
N GLY A 3 45.97 -14.10 18.55
CA GLY A 3 46.17 -13.52 17.22
C GLY A 3 47.64 -13.21 16.97
N MET A 4 48.17 -13.74 15.86
CA MET A 4 49.56 -13.55 15.45
C MET A 4 49.76 -12.11 14.94
N LYS A 5 50.63 -11.33 15.59
CA LYS A 5 51.01 -9.99 15.13
C LYS A 5 52.09 -10.11 14.07
N VAL A 6 51.76 -9.77 12.83
CA VAL A 6 52.73 -9.67 11.73
C VAL A 6 53.39 -8.29 11.78
N LEU A 7 54.73 -8.27 11.87
CA LEU A 7 55.50 -7.03 11.81
C LEU A 7 55.89 -6.77 10.35
N TYR A 8 55.46 -5.65 9.80
CA TYR A 8 55.88 -5.19 8.49
C TYR A 8 57.10 -4.28 8.64
N SER A 9 58.13 -4.52 7.84
CA SER A 9 59.25 -3.59 7.66
C SER A 9 59.47 -3.41 6.16
N TYR A 10 59.91 -2.22 5.77
CA TYR A 10 60.28 -1.90 4.40
C TYR A 10 61.68 -1.29 4.41
N GLU A 11 62.40 -1.53 3.33
CA GLU A 11 63.70 -0.93 3.04
C GLU A 11 63.55 -0.07 1.78
N VAL A 12 64.30 1.02 1.73
CA VAL A 12 64.30 1.94 0.59
C VAL A 12 65.72 2.16 0.13
N ASP A 13 65.99 1.76 -1.09
CA ASP A 13 67.21 2.10 -1.80
C ASP A 13 66.93 3.27 -2.76
N TRP A 14 67.72 4.33 -2.62
CA TRP A 14 67.64 5.49 -3.50
C TRP A 14 68.62 5.35 -4.66
N VAL A 15 68.09 5.44 -5.89
CA VAL A 15 68.87 5.39 -7.13
C VAL A 15 68.71 6.73 -7.84
N GLU A 16 69.82 7.31 -8.30
CA GLU A 16 69.80 8.55 -9.09
C GLU A 16 69.18 8.29 -10.47
N SER A 17 68.37 9.23 -10.96
CA SER A 17 67.67 9.11 -12.24
C SER A 17 68.05 10.23 -13.18
N ASP A 18 68.29 9.88 -14.43
CA ASP A 18 68.72 10.78 -15.51
C ASP A 18 67.63 11.76 -15.98
N ILE A 19 66.40 11.64 -15.48
CA ILE A 19 65.25 12.46 -15.90
C ILE A 19 65.13 13.68 -14.99
N PRO A 20 65.09 14.91 -15.54
CA PRO A 20 64.80 16.13 -14.79
C PRO A 20 63.48 16.00 -14.02
N TRP A 21 63.43 16.50 -12.78
CA TRP A 21 62.27 16.33 -11.89
C TRP A 21 60.94 16.77 -12.52
N ALA A 22 60.96 17.83 -13.33
CA ALA A 22 59.76 18.39 -13.99
C ALA A 22 59.10 17.39 -14.97
N ASP A 23 59.90 16.59 -15.67
CA ASP A 23 59.44 15.73 -16.77
C ASP A 23 59.13 14.30 -16.30
N ARG A 24 59.39 13.97 -15.03
CA ARG A 24 59.16 12.62 -14.47
C ARG A 24 57.69 12.20 -14.48
N TRP A 25 56.78 13.18 -14.46
CA TRP A 25 55.34 12.93 -14.45
C TRP A 25 54.76 12.67 -15.84
N ASP A 26 55.47 13.01 -16.91
CA ASP A 26 54.97 12.87 -18.28
C ASP A 26 54.71 11.41 -18.65
N VAL A 27 55.50 10.47 -18.12
CA VAL A 27 55.29 9.02 -18.31
C VAL A 27 53.92 8.55 -17.79
N TYR A 28 53.36 9.24 -16.80
CA TYR A 28 52.02 8.94 -16.26
C TYR A 28 50.90 9.70 -16.97
N LEU A 29 51.24 10.67 -17.84
CA LEU A 29 50.29 11.52 -18.56
C LEU A 29 50.20 11.20 -20.06
N VAL A 30 51.18 10.49 -20.63
CA VAL A 30 51.06 9.91 -21.97
C VAL A 30 49.88 8.94 -21.93
N GLY A 31 48.81 9.34 -22.63
CA GLY A 31 47.47 8.76 -22.54
C GLY A 31 47.47 7.24 -22.44
N SER A 32 46.69 6.75 -21.48
CA SER A 32 46.46 5.32 -21.31
C SER A 32 45.99 4.72 -22.65
N PRO A 33 46.56 3.58 -23.10
CA PRO A 33 46.05 2.86 -24.27
C PRO A 33 44.60 2.37 -24.12
N ASP A 34 43.93 2.68 -23.02
CA ASP A 34 42.56 2.29 -22.66
C ASP A 34 41.46 3.24 -23.20
N ASP A 35 41.80 4.37 -23.83
CA ASP A 35 40.81 5.34 -24.33
C ASP A 35 39.82 4.72 -25.35
N GLU A 36 40.28 3.79 -26.20
CA GLU A 36 39.43 3.07 -27.14
C GLU A 36 38.40 2.17 -26.41
N ILE A 37 38.82 1.56 -25.30
CA ILE A 37 37.96 0.68 -24.49
C ILE A 37 36.90 1.51 -23.75
N HIS A 38 37.28 2.70 -23.26
CA HIS A 38 36.36 3.61 -22.56
C HIS A 38 35.27 4.16 -23.48
N TYR A 39 35.60 4.62 -24.69
CA TYR A 39 34.60 5.09 -25.64
C TYR A 39 33.64 3.97 -26.08
N PHE A 40 34.15 2.75 -26.31
CA PHE A 40 33.33 1.59 -26.62
C PHE A 40 32.31 1.29 -25.51
N ALA A 41 32.72 1.36 -24.25
CA ALA A 41 31.83 1.16 -23.11
C ALA A 41 30.74 2.23 -23.00
N ILE A 42 31.07 3.50 -23.30
CA ILE A 42 30.10 4.61 -23.32
C ILE A 42 29.05 4.38 -24.39
N VAL A 43 29.46 4.05 -25.62
CA VAL A 43 28.52 3.80 -26.74
C VAL A 43 27.63 2.59 -26.44
N ASN A 44 28.21 1.51 -25.93
CA ASN A 44 27.46 0.30 -25.57
C ASN A 44 26.39 0.58 -24.50
N SER A 45 26.74 1.30 -23.44
CA SER A 45 25.77 1.66 -22.40
C SER A 45 24.67 2.58 -22.92
N LEU A 46 25.00 3.54 -23.80
CA LEU A 46 24.02 4.42 -24.43
C LEU A 46 23.04 3.66 -25.31
N MET A 47 23.51 2.70 -26.12
CA MET A 47 22.65 1.85 -26.95
C MET A 47 21.65 1.05 -26.10
N ILE A 48 22.10 0.46 -24.99
CA ILE A 48 21.24 -0.29 -24.07
C ILE A 48 20.17 0.62 -23.46
N VAL A 49 20.54 1.83 -23.02
CA VAL A 49 19.60 2.78 -22.44
C VAL A 49 18.52 3.19 -23.45
N VAL A 50 18.90 3.56 -24.67
CA VAL A 50 17.95 3.93 -25.73
C VAL A 50 16.99 2.77 -26.04
N PHE A 51 17.51 1.56 -26.14
CA PHE A 51 16.71 0.36 -26.39
C PHE A 51 15.71 0.09 -25.26
N LEU A 52 16.17 0.15 -24.01
CA LEU A 52 15.31 -0.06 -22.83
C LEU A 52 14.24 1.03 -22.72
N THR A 53 14.59 2.29 -22.95
CA THR A 53 13.61 3.40 -22.97
C THR A 53 12.57 3.19 -24.07
N GLY A 54 12.96 2.75 -25.26
CA GLY A 54 12.04 2.41 -26.35
C GLY A 54 11.08 1.28 -25.98
N ALA A 55 11.59 0.20 -25.40
CA ALA A 55 10.77 -0.93 -24.94
C ALA A 55 9.76 -0.47 -23.87
N VAL A 56 10.20 0.30 -22.87
CA VAL A 56 9.31 0.86 -21.83
C VAL A 56 8.27 1.80 -22.44
N ALA A 57 8.66 2.67 -23.37
CA ALA A 57 7.74 3.58 -24.04
C ALA A 57 6.66 2.83 -24.83
N THR A 58 7.01 1.76 -25.56
CA THR A 58 6.02 0.95 -26.29
C THR A 58 5.03 0.26 -25.36
N ILE A 59 5.49 -0.28 -24.22
CA ILE A 59 4.61 -0.88 -23.20
C ILE A 59 3.67 0.18 -22.64
N LEU A 60 4.21 1.35 -22.26
CA LEU A 60 3.42 2.44 -21.68
C LEU A 60 2.36 2.96 -22.65
N ILE A 61 2.70 3.18 -23.92
CA ILE A 61 1.73 3.60 -24.94
C ILE A 61 0.64 2.55 -25.13
N ARG A 62 1.00 1.26 -25.14
CA ARG A 62 0.04 0.17 -25.29
C ARG A 62 -0.93 0.10 -24.11
N THR A 63 -0.42 0.26 -22.89
CA THR A 63 -1.23 0.30 -21.66
C THR A 63 -2.14 1.53 -21.65
N LEU A 64 -1.62 2.73 -21.91
CA LEU A 64 -2.43 3.96 -21.93
C LEU A 64 -3.55 3.91 -22.97
N LYS A 65 -3.27 3.42 -24.19
CA LYS A 65 -4.30 3.28 -25.22
C LYS A 65 -5.41 2.33 -24.78
N ARG A 66 -5.05 1.21 -24.14
CA ARG A 66 -6.02 0.25 -23.60
C ARG A 66 -6.83 0.85 -22.46
N ASP A 67 -6.19 1.58 -21.55
CA ASP A 67 -6.87 2.25 -20.46
C ASP A 67 -7.85 3.30 -20.98
N ILE A 68 -7.43 4.19 -21.88
CA ILE A 68 -8.31 5.22 -22.47
C ILE A 68 -9.51 4.58 -23.18
N ALA A 69 -9.28 3.52 -23.97
CA ALA A 69 -10.37 2.79 -24.62
C ALA A 69 -11.33 2.19 -23.58
N GLY A 70 -10.82 1.59 -22.51
CA GLY A 70 -11.62 1.03 -21.42
C GLY A 70 -12.40 2.09 -20.64
N TYR A 71 -11.83 3.27 -20.39
CA TYR A 71 -12.54 4.40 -19.77
C TYR A 71 -13.65 4.94 -20.67
N ASN A 72 -13.39 5.06 -21.98
CA ASN A 72 -14.41 5.52 -22.92
C ASN A 72 -15.57 4.52 -23.03
N GLU A 73 -15.27 3.21 -23.04
CA GLU A 73 -16.29 2.16 -22.96
C GLU A 73 -17.04 2.21 -21.62
N MET A 74 -16.34 2.36 -20.49
CA MET A 74 -16.98 2.51 -19.17
C MET A 74 -17.85 3.76 -19.09
N GLN A 75 -17.46 4.89 -19.67
CA GLN A 75 -18.29 6.10 -19.72
C GLN A 75 -19.55 5.85 -20.54
N THR A 76 -19.45 5.18 -21.70
CA THR A 76 -20.65 4.81 -22.47
C THR A 76 -21.53 3.80 -21.75
N LEU A 77 -20.96 2.88 -20.96
CA LEU A 77 -21.70 1.95 -20.11
C LEU A 77 -22.31 2.65 -18.90
N GLU A 78 -21.64 3.63 -18.31
CA GLU A 78 -22.14 4.44 -17.19
C GLU A 78 -23.28 5.33 -17.66
N GLU A 79 -23.19 5.96 -18.83
CA GLU A 79 -24.31 6.67 -19.47
C GLU A 79 -25.50 5.71 -19.74
N ALA A 80 -25.24 4.47 -20.16
CA ALA A 80 -26.28 3.44 -20.32
C ALA A 80 -26.80 2.88 -18.96
N GLN A 81 -25.99 2.90 -17.91
CA GLN A 81 -26.32 2.44 -16.56
C GLN A 81 -27.00 3.54 -15.73
N GLU A 82 -26.79 4.82 -16.03
CA GLU A 82 -27.60 5.91 -15.51
C GLU A 82 -29.07 5.76 -15.93
N GLU A 83 -29.33 5.11 -17.07
CA GLU A 83 -30.66 4.69 -17.50
C GLU A 83 -31.13 3.37 -16.86
N THR A 84 -30.26 2.58 -16.22
CA THR A 84 -30.59 1.27 -15.61
C THR A 84 -29.84 1.00 -14.29
N GLY A 85 -30.51 1.12 -13.13
CA GLY A 85 -29.90 0.76 -11.84
C GLY A 85 -30.64 1.21 -10.58
N TRP A 86 -29.89 1.33 -9.47
CA TRP A 86 -30.38 1.70 -8.12
C TRP A 86 -31.27 2.96 -8.09
N LYS A 87 -31.10 3.88 -9.06
CA LYS A 87 -31.92 5.09 -9.22
C LYS A 87 -33.39 4.78 -9.57
N LEU A 88 -33.66 3.68 -10.29
CA LEU A 88 -35.01 3.16 -10.56
C LEU A 88 -35.59 2.43 -9.35
N VAL A 89 -34.74 1.88 -8.48
CA VAL A 89 -35.13 1.08 -7.31
C VAL A 89 -35.24 1.93 -6.03
N HIS A 90 -34.76 3.17 -6.03
CA HIS A 90 -34.88 4.09 -4.89
C HIS A 90 -36.33 4.23 -4.37
N GLY A 91 -37.32 4.22 -5.27
CA GLY A 91 -38.74 4.25 -4.89
C GLY A 91 -39.31 2.90 -4.42
N ASP A 92 -38.62 1.79 -4.70
CA ASP A 92 -39.03 0.44 -4.33
C ASP A 92 -38.45 0.01 -2.98
N VAL A 93 -37.32 0.59 -2.57
CA VAL A 93 -36.69 0.38 -1.25
C VAL A 93 -37.61 0.77 -0.09
N PHE A 94 -38.49 1.76 -0.29
CA PHE A 94 -39.44 2.21 0.73
C PHE A 94 -40.82 1.58 0.61
N ARG A 95 -41.05 0.65 -0.34
CA ARG A 95 -42.33 -0.04 -0.43
C ARG A 95 -42.43 -1.07 0.69
N PRO A 96 -43.48 -1.03 1.53
CA PRO A 96 -43.69 -2.09 2.51
C PRO A 96 -43.86 -3.42 1.76
N PRO A 97 -43.21 -4.51 2.22
CA PRO A 97 -43.32 -5.80 1.56
C PRO A 97 -44.79 -6.27 1.56
N GLN A 98 -45.26 -6.76 0.41
CA GLN A 98 -46.67 -7.11 0.18
C GLN A 98 -47.17 -8.19 1.16
N ASN A 99 -46.26 -9.04 1.66
CA ASN A 99 -46.54 -10.07 2.65
C ASN A 99 -45.71 -9.84 3.92
N ASN A 100 -46.35 -9.97 5.09
CA ASN A 100 -45.71 -10.01 6.42
C ASN A 100 -44.88 -8.78 6.84
N SER A 101 -45.22 -7.57 6.39
CA SER A 101 -44.54 -6.31 6.78
C SER A 101 -44.42 -6.10 8.30
N LEU A 102 -45.40 -6.56 9.07
CA LEU A 102 -45.37 -6.45 10.54
C LEU A 102 -44.31 -7.35 11.17
N LEU A 103 -44.07 -8.53 10.61
CA LEU A 103 -43.09 -9.47 11.16
C LEU A 103 -41.67 -8.90 11.01
N LEU A 104 -41.36 -8.31 9.85
CA LEU A 104 -40.07 -7.67 9.61
C LEU A 104 -39.86 -6.50 10.56
N SER A 105 -40.87 -5.64 10.74
CA SER A 105 -40.78 -4.51 11.69
C SER A 105 -40.52 -4.98 13.12
N VAL A 106 -41.19 -6.04 13.58
CA VAL A 106 -41.00 -6.61 14.91
C VAL A 106 -39.61 -7.22 15.07
N LEU A 107 -39.13 -7.97 14.08
CA LEU A 107 -37.77 -8.55 14.12
C LEU A 107 -36.68 -7.48 14.12
N VAL A 108 -36.83 -6.42 13.32
CA VAL A 108 -35.88 -5.31 13.27
C VAL A 108 -35.89 -4.51 14.57
N GLY A 109 -37.08 -4.18 15.09
CA GLY A 109 -37.22 -3.46 16.37
C GLY A 109 -36.66 -4.25 17.55
N THR A 110 -37.03 -5.53 17.67
CA THR A 110 -36.47 -6.42 18.71
C THR A 110 -34.97 -6.62 18.56
N GLY A 111 -34.46 -6.74 17.34
CA GLY A 111 -33.03 -6.80 17.04
C GLY A 111 -32.29 -5.53 17.46
N ALA A 112 -32.85 -4.35 17.17
CA ALA A 112 -32.29 -3.05 17.57
C ALA A 112 -32.27 -2.88 19.10
N GLN A 113 -33.32 -3.32 19.79
CA GLN A 113 -33.40 -3.31 21.25
C GLN A 113 -32.34 -4.22 21.89
N ILE A 114 -32.16 -5.45 21.39
CA ILE A 114 -31.14 -6.38 21.88
C ILE A 114 -29.73 -5.84 21.57
N GLY A 115 -29.52 -5.33 20.36
CA GLY A 115 -28.23 -4.79 19.91
C GLY A 115 -27.79 -3.57 20.72
N SER A 116 -28.70 -2.63 20.97
CA SER A 116 -28.43 -1.45 21.80
C SER A 116 -28.13 -1.83 23.26
N ALA A 117 -28.91 -2.74 23.85
CA ALA A 117 -28.65 -3.26 25.18
C ALA A 117 -27.25 -3.89 25.29
N PHE A 118 -26.88 -4.73 24.32
CA PHE A 118 -25.55 -5.36 24.29
C PHE A 118 -24.43 -4.32 24.14
N PHE A 119 -24.60 -3.34 23.25
CA PHE A 119 -23.63 -2.26 23.06
C PHE A 119 -23.37 -1.47 24.36
N PHE A 120 -24.42 -1.05 25.06
CA PHE A 120 -24.27 -0.34 26.33
C PHE A 120 -23.68 -1.21 27.43
N THR A 121 -23.98 -2.52 27.46
CA THR A 121 -23.34 -3.44 28.42
C THR A 121 -21.84 -3.58 28.18
N LEU A 122 -21.40 -3.61 26.92
CA LEU A 122 -19.99 -3.64 26.57
C LEU A 122 -19.31 -2.32 26.94
N LEU A 123 -19.95 -1.18 26.68
CA LEU A 123 -19.44 0.13 27.07
C LEU A 123 -19.26 0.23 28.60
N ALA A 124 -20.27 -0.19 29.37
CA ALA A 124 -20.20 -0.23 30.84
C ALA A 124 -19.12 -1.20 31.36
N SER A 125 -18.85 -2.29 30.63
CA SER A 125 -17.74 -3.21 30.92
C SER A 125 -16.38 -2.55 30.68
N MET A 126 -16.19 -1.86 29.55
CA MET A 126 -14.96 -1.13 29.23
C MET A 126 -14.67 0.00 30.22
N LEU A 127 -15.70 0.73 30.66
CA LEU A 127 -15.59 1.78 31.68
C LEU A 127 -15.38 1.24 33.10
N ARG A 128 -15.13 -0.07 33.26
CA ARG A 128 -14.87 -0.77 34.53
C ARG A 128 -16.01 -0.66 35.55
N MET A 129 -17.21 -0.25 35.11
CA MET A 129 -18.42 -0.18 35.95
C MET A 129 -18.95 -1.58 36.26
N LEU A 130 -18.70 -2.54 35.37
CA LEU A 130 -19.03 -3.96 35.54
C LEU A 130 -17.77 -4.76 35.88
N ASN A 131 -17.78 -5.47 37.00
CA ASN A 131 -16.72 -6.41 37.35
C ASN A 131 -17.17 -7.83 36.93
N PRO A 132 -16.55 -8.44 35.90
CA PRO A 132 -16.95 -9.77 35.41
C PRO A 132 -16.73 -10.89 36.43
N ILE A 133 -15.98 -10.62 37.51
CA ILE A 133 -15.70 -11.56 38.60
C ILE A 133 -16.91 -11.70 39.54
N LYS A 134 -17.80 -10.70 39.61
CA LYS A 134 -19.02 -10.77 40.43
C LYS A 134 -20.10 -11.55 39.66
N LYS A 135 -20.36 -12.78 40.12
CA LYS A 135 -21.38 -13.68 39.54
C LYS A 135 -22.73 -12.96 39.46
N GLY A 136 -23.29 -12.86 38.25
CA GLY A 136 -24.62 -12.30 38.01
C GLY A 136 -24.68 -10.78 37.75
N GLN A 137 -23.63 -9.99 38.04
CA GLN A 137 -23.65 -8.55 37.81
C GLN A 137 -23.78 -8.19 36.32
N ALA A 138 -23.14 -8.97 35.44
CA ALA A 138 -23.27 -8.78 34.00
C ALA A 138 -24.69 -9.09 33.50
N LEU A 139 -25.30 -10.16 34.03
CA LEU A 139 -26.66 -10.56 33.66
C LEU A 139 -27.70 -9.52 34.09
N THR A 140 -27.58 -9.01 35.33
CA THR A 140 -28.49 -7.96 35.81
C THR A 140 -28.33 -6.67 35.03
N ALA A 141 -27.10 -6.30 34.63
CA ALA A 141 -26.85 -5.13 33.80
C ALA A 141 -27.47 -5.26 32.40
N VAL A 142 -27.36 -6.43 31.76
CA VAL A 142 -27.99 -6.70 30.45
C VAL A 142 -29.51 -6.58 30.54
N ILE A 143 -30.14 -7.15 31.57
CA ILE A 143 -31.60 -7.09 31.75
C ILE A 143 -32.05 -5.64 32.00
N MET A 144 -31.37 -4.90 32.87
CA MET A 144 -31.69 -3.49 33.15
C MET A 144 -31.56 -2.62 31.90
N LEU A 145 -30.47 -2.77 31.15
CA LEU A 145 -30.23 -2.01 29.93
C LEU A 145 -31.20 -2.39 28.81
N TYR A 146 -31.60 -3.66 28.71
CA TYR A 146 -32.63 -4.11 27.77
C TYR A 146 -33.99 -3.45 28.02
N VAL A 147 -34.42 -3.33 29.28
CA VAL A 147 -35.66 -2.63 29.65
C VAL A 147 -35.56 -1.14 29.35
N LEU A 148 -34.41 -0.50 29.65
CA LEU A 148 -34.17 0.92 29.35
C LEU A 148 -34.14 1.20 27.85
N CYS A 149 -33.66 0.26 27.04
CA CYS A 149 -33.63 0.37 25.57
C CYS A 149 -34.99 0.06 24.91
N GLY A 150 -36.08 -0.12 25.68
CA GLY A 150 -37.40 -0.46 25.13
C GLY A 150 -38.02 0.59 24.19
N GLY A 151 -37.50 1.82 24.17
CA GLY A 151 -37.89 2.84 23.19
C GLY A 151 -37.07 2.81 21.89
N ILE A 152 -36.08 1.92 21.78
CA ILE A 152 -35.21 1.74 20.62
C ILE A 152 -35.75 0.55 19.82
N GLY A 153 -36.84 0.74 19.10
CA GLY A 153 -37.50 -0.31 18.31
C GLY A 153 -38.89 0.05 17.85
#